data_AF-A0A520JCM2-F1
#
_entry.id   AF-A0A520JCM2-F1
#
_cell.length_a   1.000
_cell.length_b   1.000
_cell.length_c   1.000
_cell.angle_alpha   90.00
_cell.angle_beta   90.00
_cell.angle_gamma   90.00
#
_symmetry.space_group_name_H-M   'P 1'
#
loop_
_entity.id
_entity.type
_entity.pdbx_description
1 polymer ?
#
loop_
_entity_poly.entity_id
_entity_poly.type
_entity_poly.pdbx_seq_one_letter_code
_entity_poly.pdbx_strand_id
1 'polypeptide(L)' 'MDTPIEDLAFEDALKELELIVGKLESGDTPLQQAIELYERGNKLRQRCADRLDGDGKPAGVRPFAAG' A
#
# COMPACT_ATOMS: atom_id res chain seq x y z
N MET A 1 12.48 0.71 2.05
CA MET A 1 11.07 0.76 2.47
C MET A 1 11.11 0.92 3.98
N ASP A 2 11.41 2.13 4.43
CA ASP A 2 11.92 2.34 5.78
C ASP A 2 10.94 3.13 6.66
N THR A 3 9.92 3.71 6.04
CA THR A 3 8.85 4.43 6.73
C THR A 3 7.86 3.44 7.36
N PRO A 4 7.55 3.60 8.66
CA PRO A 4 6.47 2.86 9.32
C PRO A 4 5.14 3.07 8.59
N ILE A 5 4.33 2.02 8.51
CA ILE A 5 3.08 2.05 7.72
C ILE A 5 2.08 3.05 8.31
N GLU A 6 2.07 3.16 9.63
CA GLU A 6 1.29 4.10 10.42
C GLU A 6 1.56 5.58 10.08
N ASP A 7 2.73 5.88 9.54
CA ASP A 7 3.18 7.23 9.21
C ASP A 7 2.95 7.59 7.73
N LEU A 8 2.62 6.60 6.88
CA LEU A 8 2.38 6.83 5.45
C LEU A 8 1.08 7.60 5.19
N ALA A 9 1.13 8.56 4.26
CA ALA A 9 -0.09 9.09 3.67
C ALA A 9 -0.84 7.98 2.92
N PHE A 10 -2.15 8.16 2.70
CA PHE A 10 -2.96 7.16 1.99
C PHE A 10 -2.40 6.88 0.59
N GLU A 11 -2.04 7.92 -0.17
CA GLU A 11 -1.50 7.78 -1.52
C GLU A 11 -0.16 7.05 -1.54
N ASP A 12 0.73 7.34 -0.57
CA ASP A 12 2.01 6.64 -0.45
C ASP A 12 1.81 5.16 -0.09
N ALA A 13 0.88 4.87 0.83
CA ALA A 13 0.54 3.50 1.21
C ALA A 13 -0.06 2.71 0.03
N LEU A 14 -0.93 3.34 -0.77
CA LEU A 14 -1.51 2.73 -1.96
C LEU A 14 -0.46 2.48 -3.05
N LYS A 15 0.37 3.48 -3.35
CA LYS A 15 1.46 3.36 -4.32
C LYS A 15 2.45 2.28 -3.92
N GLU A 16 2.78 2.20 -2.64
CA GLU A 16 3.66 1.16 -2.14
C GLU A 16 3.03 -0.24 -2.25
N LEU A 17 1.73 -0.36 -1.97
CA LEU A 17 0.98 -1.60 -2.15
C LEU A 17 0.99 -2.06 -3.61
N GLU A 18 0.76 -1.16 -4.57
CA GLU A 18 0.82 -1.46 -6.01
C GLU A 18 2.20 -1.98 -6.43
N LEU A 19 3.27 -1.34 -5.93
CA LEU A 19 4.65 -1.79 -6.20
C LEU A 19 4.92 -3.18 -5.63
N ILE A 20 4.39 -3.48 -4.45
CA ILE A 20 4.51 -4.81 -3.82
C ILE A 20 3.78 -5.86 -4.65
N VAL A 21 2.53 -5.59 -5.06
CA VAL A 21 1.74 -6.50 -5.90
C VAL A 21 2.50 -6.80 -7.20
N GLY A 22 2.97 -5.77 -7.90
CA GLY A 22 3.72 -5.96 -9.15
C GLY A 22 4.99 -6.82 -8.98
N LYS A 23 5.71 -6.68 -7.86
CA LYS A 23 6.90 -7.50 -7.56
C LYS A 23 6.56 -8.96 -7.23
N LEU A 24 5.44 -9.21 -6.56
CA LEU A 24 4.97 -10.55 -6.26
C LEU A 24 4.46 -11.26 -7.52
N GLU A 25 3.75 -10.52 -8.37
CA GLU A 25 3.19 -11.03 -9.64
C GLU A 25 4.27 -11.34 -10.68
N SER A 26 5.43 -10.66 -10.64
CA SER A 26 6.52 -10.96 -11.57
C SER A 26 7.14 -12.35 -11.34
N GLY A 27 7.01 -12.91 -10.13
CA GLY A 27 7.56 -14.22 -9.78
C GLY A 27 9.09 -14.29 -9.64
N ASP A 28 9.79 -13.19 -9.92
CA ASP A 28 11.26 -13.10 -9.86
C ASP A 28 11.80 -12.81 -8.45
N THR A 29 10.91 -12.65 -7.46
CA THR A 29 11.28 -12.33 -6.09
C THR A 29 11.69 -13.59 -5.32
N PRO A 30 12.87 -13.64 -4.67
CA PRO A 30 13.26 -14.77 -3.82
C PRO A 30 12.24 -15.02 -2.70
N LEU A 31 12.00 -16.30 -2.37
CA LEU A 31 10.94 -16.71 -1.43
C LEU A 31 10.93 -15.89 -0.13
N GLN A 32 12.09 -15.69 0.50
CA GLN A 32 12.19 -14.94 1.75
C GLN A 32 11.70 -13.49 1.59
N GLN A 33 12.12 -12.82 0.50
CA GLN A 33 11.66 -11.46 0.20
C GLN A 33 10.17 -11.45 -0.18
N ALA A 34 9.67 -12.48 -0.85
CA ALA A 34 8.25 -12.59 -1.21
C ALA A 34 7.37 -12.66 0.05
N ILE A 35 7.81 -13.38 1.09
CA ILE A 35 7.12 -13.42 2.39
C ILE A 35 7.09 -12.03 3.04
N GLU A 36 8.21 -11.33 3.08
CA GLU A 36 8.31 -9.98 3.64
C GLU A 36 7.41 -8.98 2.89
N LEU A 37 7.42 -9.03 1.55
CA LEU A 37 6.55 -8.23 0.70
C LEU A 37 5.07 -8.56 0.93
N TYR A 38 4.71 -9.83 1.07
CA TYR A 38 3.34 -10.26 1.35
C TYR A 38 2.83 -9.74 2.69
N GLU A 39 3.62 -9.84 3.76
CA GLU A 39 3.26 -9.33 5.08
C GLU A 39 3.10 -7.80 5.08
N ARG A 40 4.02 -7.08 4.43
CA ARG A 40 3.93 -5.63 4.27
C ARG A 40 2.71 -5.22 3.45
N GLY A 41 2.46 -5.91 2.33
CA GLY A 41 1.30 -5.69 1.48
C GLY A 41 -0.03 -5.88 2.22
N ASN A 42 -0.12 -6.89 3.08
CA ASN A 42 -1.30 -7.11 3.91
C ASN A 42 -1.57 -5.94 4.88
N LYS A 43 -0.52 -5.43 5.54
CA LYS A 43 -0.64 -4.28 6.44
C LYS A 43 -1.02 -3.00 5.71
N LEU A 44 -0.44 -2.75 4.54
CA LEU A 44 -0.81 -1.63 3.68
C LEU A 44 -2.27 -1.73 3.21
N ARG A 45 -2.72 -2.92 2.79
CA ARG A 45 -4.12 -3.17 2.42
C ARG A 45 -5.06 -2.84 3.56
N GLN A 46 -4.76 -3.30 4.77
CA GLN A 46 -5.57 -3.00 5.95
C GLN A 46 -5.63 -1.49 6.22
N ARG A 47 -4.48 -0.80 6.21
CA ARG A 47 -4.44 0.66 6.39
C ARG A 47 -5.24 1.42 5.33
N CYS A 48 -5.18 0.98 4.08
CA CYS A 48 -5.99 1.56 3.01
C CYS A 48 -7.49 1.32 3.25
N ALA A 49 -7.87 0.09 3.63
CA ALA A 49 -9.25 -0.28 3.90
C ALA A 49 -9.86 0.51 5.08
N ASP A 50 -9.07 0.75 6.14
CA ASP A 50 -9.49 1.54 7.31
C ASP A 50 -9.80 3.01 6.96
N ARG A 51 -9.37 3.48 5.79
CA ARG A 51 -9.63 4.83 5.28
C ARG A 51 -10.68 4.88 4.18
N LEU A 52 -11.27 3.78 3.75
CA LEU A 52 -12.35 3.81 2.76
C LEU A 52 -13.69 4.08 3.46
N ASP A 53 -14.52 4.95 2.87
CA ASP A 53 -15.92 5.09 3.25
C ASP A 53 -16.74 3.88 2.76
N GLY A 54 -18.04 3.86 3.08
CA GLY A 54 -18.95 2.77 2.70
C GLY A 54 -19.10 2.57 1.19
N ASP A 55 -18.66 3.53 0.37
CA ASP A 55 -18.70 3.48 -1.10
C ASP A 55 -17.33 3.13 -1.71
N GLY A 56 -16.34 2.77 -0.89
CA GLY A 56 -15.00 2.41 -1.33
C GLY A 56 -14.14 3.60 -1.75
N LYS A 57 -14.50 4.83 -1.37
CA LYS A 57 -13.69 6.03 -1.63
C LYS A 57 -12.80 6.36 -0.44
N PRO A 58 -11.57 6.84 -0.65
CA PRO A 58 -10.70 7.16 0.45
C PRO A 58 -11.16 8.43 1.16
N ALA A 59 -11.58 8.28 2.41
CA ALA A 59 -11.89 9.37 3.32
C ALA A 59 -10.61 10.17 3.63
N GLY A 60 -10.64 11.48 3.36
CA GLY A 60 -9.56 12.41 3.71
C GLY A 60 -8.36 12.43 2.75
N VAL A 61 -8.53 12.07 1.48
CA VAL A 61 -7.50 12.36 0.45
C VAL A 61 -7.39 13.85 0.19
N ARG A 62 -6.16 14.34 0.09
CA ARG A 62 -5.91 15.66 -0.51
C ARG A 62 -6.06 15.49 -2.02
N PRO A 63 -6.73 16.40 -2.74
CA PRO A 63 -6.82 16.30 -4.19
C PRO A 63 -5.41 16.36 -4.80
N PHE A 64 -5.11 15.46 -5.73
CA PHE A 64 -3.86 15.45 -6.52
C PHE A 64 -3.67 16.70 -7.40
N ALA A 65 -4.63 17.62 -7.43
CA ALA A 65 -4.62 18.83 -8.27
C ALA A 65 -4.05 20.08 -7.56
N ALA A 66 -2.88 19.96 -6.93
CA ALA A 66 -2.11 21.10 -6.45
C ALA A 66 -0.66 21.00 -6.95
N GLY A 67 -0.49 21.30 -8.24
CA GLY A 67 0.77 21.47 -8.95
C GLY A 67 0.54 22.37 -10.15
#